data_AF-R6TAP0-F1
#
_entry.id   AF-R6TAP0-F1
#
_cell.length_a   1.000
_cell.length_b   1.000
_cell.length_c   1.000
_cell.angle_alpha   90.00
_cell.angle_beta   90.00
_cell.angle_gamma   90.00
#
_symmetry.space_group_name_H-M   'P 1'
#
loop_
_entity.id
_entity.type
_entity.pdbx_description
1 polymer ?
#
loop_
_entity_poly.entity_id
_entity_poly.type
_entity_poly.pdbx_seq_one_letter_code
_entity_poly.pdbx_strand_id
1 'polypeptide(L)'
;MSPQYIICDELGAEEAESVLAAQNCGVPLIATAHASSLEGLMKREAFVKLHRAGVFGTYVGIRRMGAGYGFDITEGQAVAI
;
A
#
# COMPACT_ATOMS: atom_id res chain seq x y z
N MET A 1 11.21 21.96 -1.35
CA MET A 1 10.19 21.64 -0.32
C MET A 1 10.69 20.44 0.47
N SER A 2 10.46 20.38 1.79
CA SER A 2 10.87 19.25 2.66
C SER A 2 9.64 18.71 3.39
N PRO A 3 8.81 17.90 2.71
CA PRO A 3 7.60 17.36 3.31
C PRO A 3 7.96 16.30 4.34
N GLN A 4 7.13 16.18 5.39
CA GLN A 4 7.29 15.15 6.41
C GLN A 4 6.60 13.84 6.03
N TYR A 5 5.58 13.89 5.17
CA TYR A 5 4.80 12.75 4.71
C TYR A 5 4.30 12.97 3.30
N ILE A 6 4.15 11.88 2.55
CA ILE A 6 3.40 11.82 1.29
C ILE A 6 2.12 11.02 1.56
N ILE A 7 0.98 11.55 1.14
CA ILE A 7 -0.33 10.88 1.25
C ILE A 7 -0.91 10.76 -0.15
N CYS A 8 -1.20 9.54 -0.58
CA CYS A 8 -1.83 9.24 -1.86
C CYS A 8 -3.15 8.52 -1.62
N ASP A 9 -4.23 9.03 -2.19
CA ASP A 9 -5.49 8.31 -2.19
C ASP A 9 -5.61 7.45 -3.45
N GLU A 10 -6.26 6.30 -3.33
CA GLU A 10 -6.62 5.37 -4.39
C GLU A 10 -5.49 5.05 -5.38
N LEU A 11 -4.34 4.62 -4.87
CA LEU A 11 -3.21 4.19 -5.69
C LEU A 11 -3.66 3.10 -6.68
N GLY A 12 -3.37 3.33 -7.97
CA GLY A 12 -3.63 2.41 -9.07
C GLY A 12 -2.34 1.88 -9.69
N ALA A 13 -2.48 1.28 -10.88
CA ALA A 13 -1.34 0.75 -11.62
C ALA A 13 -0.49 1.86 -12.25
N GLU A 14 -1.10 2.97 -12.66
CA GLU A 14 -0.42 4.08 -13.35
C GLU A 14 0.49 4.86 -12.39
N GLU A 15 0.10 4.99 -11.13
CA GLU A 15 0.87 5.72 -10.11
C GLU A 15 2.04 4.91 -9.52
N ALA A 16 2.08 3.59 -9.73
CA ALA A 16 3.07 2.71 -9.11
C ALA A 16 4.52 3.10 -9.47
N GLU A 17 4.79 3.47 -10.72
CA GLU A 17 6.13 3.94 -11.13
C GLU A 17 6.50 5.26 -10.47
N SER A 18 5.54 6.17 -10.30
CA SER A 18 5.76 7.45 -9.62
C SER A 18 6.10 7.24 -8.14
N VAL A 19 5.43 6.29 -7.50
CA VAL A 19 5.72 5.90 -6.11
C VAL A 19 7.10 5.27 -6.00
N LEU A 20 7.49 4.38 -6.92
CA LEU A 20 8.83 3.79 -6.94
C LEU A 20 9.92 4.85 -7.10
N ALA A 21 9.70 5.83 -7.99
CA ALA A 21 10.63 6.94 -8.15
C ALA A 21 10.73 7.80 -6.87
N ALA A 22 9.61 8.01 -6.19
CA ALA A 22 9.54 8.79 -4.95
C ALA A 22 10.15 8.06 -3.73
N GLN A 23 10.20 6.73 -3.71
CA GLN A 23 10.68 5.93 -2.57
C GLN A 23 12.04 6.40 -2.04
N ASN A 24 12.96 6.79 -2.92
CA ASN A 24 14.32 7.17 -2.55
C ASN A 24 14.44 8.60 -1.98
N CYS A 25 13.34 9.34 -1.85
CA CYS A 25 13.37 10.71 -1.32
C CYS A 25 13.48 10.78 0.22
N GLY A 26 13.41 9.65 0.91
CA GLY A 26 13.51 9.58 2.37
C GLY A 26 12.28 10.10 3.12
N VAL A 27 11.17 10.31 2.43
CA VAL A 27 9.90 10.78 3.01
C VAL A 27 8.93 9.60 3.15
N PRO A 28 8.37 9.34 4.34
CA PRO A 28 7.37 8.28 4.53
C PRO A 28 6.12 8.47 3.67
N LEU A 29 5.59 7.37 3.14
CA LEU A 29 4.40 7.32 2.28
C LEU A 29 3.25 6.58 2.97
N ILE A 30 2.05 7.15 2.88
CA ILE A 30 0.78 6.49 3.20
C ILE A 30 -0.05 6.47 1.92
N ALA A 31 -0.52 5.30 1.51
CA ALA A 31 -1.38 5.17 0.35
C ALA A 31 -2.58 4.25 0.62
N THR A 32 -3.71 4.54 0.00
CA THR A 32 -4.88 3.64 -0.03
C THR A 32 -4.93 2.95 -1.39
N ALA A 33 -5.55 1.77 -1.45
CA ALA A 33 -5.80 1.07 -2.71
C ALA A 33 -7.06 0.20 -2.58
N HIS A 34 -7.85 0.12 -3.65
CA HIS A 34 -9.06 -0.71 -3.65
C HIS A 34 -8.74 -2.17 -3.89
N ALA A 35 -8.99 -3.04 -2.91
CA ALA A 35 -8.98 -4.49 -3.06
C ALA A 35 -9.93 -5.16 -2.06
N SER A 36 -10.44 -6.34 -2.39
CA SER A 36 -11.28 -7.14 -1.50
C SER A 36 -10.49 -7.86 -0.40
N SER A 37 -9.17 -8.02 -0.58
CA SER A 37 -8.24 -8.59 0.39
C SER A 37 -6.79 -8.24 0.03
N LEU A 38 -5.86 -8.41 0.97
CA LEU A 38 -4.43 -8.27 0.70
C LEU A 38 -3.95 -9.26 -0.37
N GLU A 39 -4.42 -10.50 -0.33
CA GLU A 39 -4.13 -11.51 -1.36
C GLU A 39 -4.61 -11.07 -2.75
N GLY A 40 -5.81 -10.48 -2.83
CA GLY A 40 -6.34 -9.93 -4.07
C GLY A 40 -5.52 -8.74 -4.60
N LEU A 41 -5.00 -7.91 -3.71
CA LEU A 41 -4.09 -6.82 -4.06
C LEU A 41 -2.77 -7.37 -4.62
N MET A 42 -2.22 -8.42 -4.00
CA MET A 42 -0.96 -9.06 -4.41
C MET A 42 -1.05 -9.92 -5.67
N LYS A 43 -2.22 -10.01 -6.32
CA LYS A 43 -2.36 -10.56 -7.67
C LYS A 43 -2.07 -9.52 -8.77
N ARG A 44 -1.98 -8.24 -8.41
CA ARG A 44 -1.75 -7.13 -9.34
C ARG A 44 -0.26 -6.84 -9.44
N GLU A 45 0.29 -6.94 -10.65
CA GLU A 45 1.72 -6.78 -10.91
C GLU A 45 2.30 -5.48 -10.34
N ALA A 46 1.60 -4.35 -10.50
CA ALA A 46 2.01 -3.06 -9.96
C ALA A 46 2.24 -3.09 -8.43
N PHE A 47 1.35 -3.74 -7.68
CA PHE A 47 1.45 -3.83 -6.22
C PHE A 47 2.49 -4.86 -5.76
N VAL A 48 2.66 -5.94 -6.51
CA VAL A 48 3.77 -6.89 -6.30
C VAL A 48 5.11 -6.19 -6.47
N LYS A 49 5.24 -5.34 -7.50
CA LYS A 49 6.46 -4.55 -7.73
C LYS A 49 6.74 -3.60 -6.57
N LEU A 50 5.73 -2.85 -6.11
CA LEU A 50 5.84 -1.95 -4.95
C LEU A 50 6.20 -2.71 -3.66
N HIS A 51 5.59 -3.88 -3.44
CA HIS A 51 5.89 -4.72 -2.28
C HIS A 51 7.33 -5.22 -2.30
N ARG A 52 7.79 -5.79 -3.43
CA ARG A 52 9.16 -6.29 -3.58
C ARG A 52 10.21 -5.20 -3.47
N ALA A 53 9.87 -3.98 -3.89
CA ALA A 53 10.72 -2.81 -3.69
C ALA A 53 10.77 -2.36 -2.22
N GLY A 54 9.94 -2.91 -1.33
CA GLY A 54 9.89 -2.54 0.09
C GLY A 54 9.26 -1.17 0.33
N VAL A 55 8.40 -0.70 -0.59
CA VAL A 55 7.73 0.61 -0.48
C VAL A 55 6.81 0.65 0.75
N PHE A 56 6.09 -0.43 1.02
CA PHE A 56 5.13 -0.52 2.12
C PHE A 56 5.59 -1.54 3.17
N GLY A 57 5.80 -1.07 4.40
CA GLY A 57 6.15 -1.93 5.54
C GLY A 57 4.93 -2.48 6.29
N THR A 58 3.75 -1.95 6.07
CA THR A 58 2.51 -2.38 6.73
C THR A 58 1.32 -2.24 5.79
N TYR A 59 0.47 -3.26 5.78
CA TYR A 59 -0.79 -3.29 5.05
C TYR A 59 -1.94 -3.29 6.06
N VAL A 60 -2.93 -2.43 5.82
CA VAL A 60 -4.13 -2.35 6.65
C VAL A 60 -5.34 -2.61 5.77
N GLY A 61 -5.91 -3.81 5.89
CA GLY A 61 -7.20 -4.15 5.28
C GLY A 61 -8.33 -3.57 6.12
N ILE A 62 -9.28 -2.91 5.47
CA ILE A 62 -10.47 -2.34 6.12
C ILE A 62 -11.70 -3.04 5.55
N ARG A 63 -12.56 -3.57 6.43
CA ARG A 63 -13.79 -4.24 6.04
C ARG A 63 -14.98 -3.75 6.85
N ARG A 64 -16.13 -3.57 6.20
CA ARG A 64 -17.36 -3.17 6.90
C ARG A 64 -17.92 -4.37 7.68
N MET A 65 -18.26 -4.18 8.95
CA MET A 65 -18.86 -5.18 9.82
C MET A 65 -20.10 -4.60 10.50
N GLY A 66 -21.28 -4.82 9.92
CA GLY A 66 -22.52 -4.22 10.40
C GLY A 66 -22.43 -2.68 10.42
N ALA A 67 -22.61 -2.09 11.60
CA ALA A 67 -22.49 -0.65 11.82
C ALA A 67 -21.03 -0.15 11.99
N GLY A 68 -20.05 -1.05 12.08
CA GLY A 68 -18.65 -0.72 12.33
C GLY A 68 -17.69 -1.17 11.22
N TYR A 69 -16.39 -1.15 11.56
CA TYR A 69 -15.30 -1.62 10.70
C TYR A 69 -14.45 -2.65 11.44
N GLY A 70 -14.03 -3.68 10.71
CA GLY A 70 -12.95 -4.58 11.09
C GLY A 70 -11.66 -4.20 10.38
N PHE A 71 -10.53 -4.46 11.02
CA PHE A 71 -9.21 -4.17 10.50
C PHE A 71 -8.35 -5.43 10.54
N ASP A 72 -7.64 -5.68 9.44
CA ASP A 72 -6.66 -6.74 9.32
C ASP A 72 -5.30 -6.08 9.05
N ILE A 73 -4.37 -6.16 10.02
CA ILE A 73 -3.06 -5.52 9.93
C ILE A 73 -2.01 -6.60 9.66
N THR A 74 -1.27 -6.42 8.57
CA THR A 74 -0.22 -7.35 8.14
C THR A 74 1.10 -6.60 7.98
N GLU A 75 2.15 -7.06 8.66
CA GLU A 75 3.51 -6.58 8.41
C GLU A 75 3.97 -7.00 7.02
N GLY A 76 4.66 -6.12 6.31
CA GLY A 76 5.14 -6.39 4.95
C GLY A 76 6.01 -7.65 4.87
N GLN A 77 6.85 -7.90 5.89
CA GLN A 77 7.71 -9.08 5.95
C GLN A 77 6.93 -10.41 6.09
N ALA A 78 5.69 -10.36 6.58
CA ALA A 78 4.83 -11.52 6.75
C ALA A 78 3.98 -11.83 5.50
N VAL A 79 4.00 -10.96 4.48
CA VAL A 79 3.25 -11.18 3.24
C VAL A 79 4.06 -12.15 2.35
N ALA A 80 3.55 -13.36 2.18
CA ALA A 80 4.10 -14.30 1.22
C ALA A 80 3.58 -14.00 -0.18
N ILE A 81 4.47 -13.68 -1.13
CA ILE A 81 4.19 -13.39 -2.54
C ILE A 81 5.22 -14.00 -3.49
#